data_AF-A0AAV4MCM3-F1
#
_entry.id   AF-A0AAV4MCM3-F1
#
_cell.length_a   1.000
_cell.length_b   1.000
_cell.length_c   1.000
_cell.angle_alpha   90.00
_cell.angle_beta   90.00
_cell.angle_gamma   90.00
#
_symmetry.space_group_name_H-M   'P 1'
#
loop_
_entity.id
_entity.type
_entity.pdbx_description
1 polymer ?
#
loop_
_entity_poly.entity_id
_entity_poly.type
_entity_poly.pdbx_seq_one_letter_code
_entity_poly.pdbx_strand_id
1 'polypeptide(L)'
;MDMIFKICAESIRILVTLTRPVSDYFLAFFYRLFMGKTKMLPPIDDKILLTPAVELAEKIRKRQIKCEEVMNAYIKRAKSVHPYINAFVDQRFEEALKDAKEVDKFLESGTKSEKDIARDTPLLGVPFSCKETIGVTGKS
;
A
#
# COMPACT_ATOMS: atom_id res chain seq x y z
N MET A 1 23.51 -37.80 29.59
CA MET A 1 22.62 -37.66 28.42
C MET A 1 22.61 -36.21 27.91
N ASP A 2 22.47 -35.23 28.80
CA ASP A 2 22.40 -33.80 28.44
C ASP A 2 23.64 -33.20 27.76
N MET A 3 24.85 -33.67 28.12
CA MET A 3 26.09 -33.14 27.54
C MET A 3 26.28 -33.56 26.07
N ILE A 4 25.93 -34.81 25.73
CA ILE A 4 25.96 -35.31 24.35
C ILE A 4 24.90 -34.59 23.50
N PHE A 5 23.70 -34.38 24.06
CA PHE A 5 22.63 -33.65 23.38
C PHE A 5 23.02 -32.20 23.06
N LYS A 6 23.67 -31.49 24.00
CA LYS A 6 24.19 -30.13 23.77
C LYS A 6 25.25 -30.08 22.67
N ILE A 7 26.20 -31.02 22.67
CA ILE A 7 27.25 -31.08 21.66
C ILE A 7 26.66 -31.37 20.28
N CYS A 8 25.70 -32.28 20.17
CA CYS A 8 24.98 -32.56 18.93
C CYS A 8 24.19 -31.32 18.44
N ALA A 9 23.49 -30.62 19.34
CA ALA A 9 22.73 -29.42 18.98
C ALA A 9 23.63 -28.29 18.46
N GLU A 10 24.78 -28.04 19.10
CA GLU A 10 25.75 -27.03 18.63
C GLU A 10 26.40 -27.47 17.31
N SER A 11 26.67 -28.77 17.13
CA SER A 11 27.21 -29.30 15.87
C SER A 11 26.22 -29.12 14.71
N ILE A 12 24.93 -29.38 14.94
CA ILE A 12 23.86 -29.13 13.97
C ILE A 12 23.73 -27.63 13.68
N ARG A 13 23.78 -26.78 14.70
CA ARG A 13 23.70 -25.32 14.54
C ARG A 13 24.86 -24.79 13.69
N ILE A 14 26.07 -25.25 13.95
CA ILE A 14 27.27 -24.89 13.19
C ILE A 14 27.12 -25.36 11.74
N LEU A 15 26.69 -26.61 11.52
CA LEU A 15 26.45 -27.16 10.17
C LEU A 15 25.41 -26.34 9.39
N VAL A 16 24.27 -26.02 9.99
CA VAL A 16 23.22 -25.19 9.38
C VAL A 16 23.72 -23.78 9.10
N THR A 17 24.56 -23.22 9.97
CA THR A 17 25.12 -21.87 9.79
C THR A 17 26.14 -21.83 8.65
N LEU A 18 26.94 -22.88 8.50
CA LEU A 18 27.91 -23.04 7.42
C LEU A 18 27.26 -23.27 6.05
N THR A 19 26.12 -23.97 6.01
CA THR A 19 25.43 -24.23 4.74
C THR A 19 24.59 -23.05 4.26
N ARG A 20 24.17 -22.14 5.14
CA ARG A 20 23.40 -20.93 4.80
C ARG A 20 24.00 -20.08 3.65
N PRO A 21 25.26 -19.62 3.69
CA PRO A 21 25.80 -18.78 2.62
C PRO A 21 25.83 -19.51 1.26
N VAL A 22 26.09 -20.83 1.28
CA VAL A 22 26.10 -21.66 0.08
C VAL A 22 24.67 -21.85 -0.44
N SER A 23 23.70 -22.13 0.44
CA SER A 23 22.30 -22.26 0.06
C SER A 23 21.74 -20.95 -0.46
N ASP A 24 22.10 -19.81 0.13
CA ASP A 24 21.65 -18.48 -0.29
C ASP A 24 22.21 -18.15 -1.67
N TYR A 25 23.48 -18.47 -1.94
CA TYR A 25 24.06 -18.32 -3.27
C TYR A 25 23.38 -19.23 -4.31
N PHE A 26 23.17 -20.50 -3.96
CA PHE A 26 22.48 -21.47 -4.82
C PHE A 26 21.05 -21.03 -5.13
N LEU A 27 20.28 -20.66 -4.11
CA LEU A 27 18.92 -20.14 -4.26
C LEU A 27 18.94 -18.87 -5.10
N ALA A 28 19.81 -17.91 -4.83
CA ALA A 28 19.91 -16.68 -5.60
C ALA A 28 20.23 -16.92 -7.08
N PHE A 29 21.11 -17.88 -7.38
CA PHE A 29 21.44 -18.29 -8.75
C PHE A 29 20.21 -18.86 -9.47
N PHE A 30 19.54 -19.84 -8.86
CA PHE A 30 18.34 -20.45 -9.44
C PHE A 30 17.17 -19.47 -9.52
N TYR A 31 16.94 -18.65 -8.49
CA TYR A 31 15.91 -17.60 -8.52
C TYR A 31 16.17 -16.60 -9.65
N ARG A 32 17.41 -16.17 -9.88
CA ARG A 32 17.74 -15.29 -11.02
C ARG A 32 17.51 -15.96 -12.37
N LEU A 33 17.80 -17.26 -12.48
CA LEU A 33 17.60 -18.03 -13.70
C LEU A 33 16.10 -18.20 -14.02
N PHE A 34 15.27 -18.45 -13.01
CA PHE A 34 13.83 -18.75 -13.18
C PHE A 34 12.91 -17.51 -13.13
N MET A 35 13.13 -16.56 -12.21
CA MET A 35 12.27 -15.38 -12.08
C MET A 35 12.64 -14.23 -13.02
N GLY A 36 13.81 -14.29 -13.67
CA GLY A 36 14.26 -13.25 -14.59
C GLY A 36 14.56 -11.92 -13.89
N LYS A 37 14.60 -10.83 -14.67
CA LYS A 37 14.87 -9.47 -14.16
C LYS A 37 13.60 -8.88 -13.55
N THR A 38 13.76 -8.09 -12.48
CA THR A 38 12.68 -7.29 -11.93
C THR A 38 12.12 -6.36 -13.01
N LYS A 39 10.82 -6.44 -13.25
CA LYS A 39 10.16 -5.56 -14.22
C LYS A 39 10.19 -4.13 -13.68
N MET A 40 10.59 -3.19 -14.52
CA MET A 40 10.54 -1.77 -14.15
C MET A 40 9.08 -1.31 -14.08
N LEU A 41 8.76 -0.51 -13.08
CA LEU A 41 7.44 0.09 -12.95
C LEU A 41 7.27 1.24 -13.96
N PRO A 42 6.05 1.46 -14.46
CA PRO A 42 5.76 2.67 -15.22
C PRO A 42 6.07 3.92 -14.37
N PRO A 43 6.56 5.02 -15.00
CA PRO A 43 6.82 6.27 -14.30
C PRO A 43 5.56 6.83 -13.65
N ILE A 44 5.74 7.74 -12.69
CA ILE A 44 4.64 8.45 -12.05
C ILE A 44 4.42 9.74 -12.82
N ASP A 45 3.36 9.77 -13.63
CA ASP A 45 3.06 10.94 -14.48
C ASP A 45 2.20 11.99 -13.76
N ASP A 46 1.39 11.56 -12.79
CA ASP A 46 0.43 12.41 -12.10
C ASP A 46 1.03 13.01 -10.81
N LYS A 47 1.06 14.35 -10.74
CA LYS A 47 1.60 15.10 -9.59
C LYS A 47 0.77 14.90 -8.32
N ILE A 48 -0.51 14.57 -8.43
CA ILE A 48 -1.37 14.28 -7.27
C ILE A 48 -0.78 13.13 -6.46
N LEU A 49 -0.23 12.11 -7.14
CA LEU A 49 0.36 10.92 -6.52
C LEU A 49 1.66 11.21 -5.76
N LEU A 50 2.28 12.36 -6.02
CA LEU A 50 3.50 12.82 -5.36
C LEU A 50 3.22 13.84 -4.25
N THR A 51 1.95 14.22 -4.06
CA THR A 51 1.54 15.20 -3.06
C THR A 51 1.38 14.52 -1.69
N PRO A 52 1.96 15.05 -0.59
CA PRO A 52 1.76 14.52 0.75
C PRO A 52 0.29 14.48 1.17
N ALA A 53 -0.10 13.47 1.94
CA ALA A 53 -1.47 13.28 2.40
C ALA A 53 -2.05 14.50 3.15
N VAL A 54 -1.22 15.17 3.97
CA VAL A 54 -1.63 16.38 4.71
C VAL A 54 -1.95 17.55 3.78
N GLU A 55 -1.16 17.72 2.72
CA GLU A 55 -1.37 18.76 1.71
C GLU A 55 -2.57 18.41 0.83
N LEU A 56 -2.76 17.13 0.50
CA LEU A 56 -3.91 16.65 -0.23
C LEU A 56 -5.22 16.91 0.52
N ALA A 57 -5.26 16.58 1.82
CA ALA A 57 -6.41 16.86 2.67
C ALA A 57 -6.70 18.36 2.77
N GLU A 58 -5.65 19.20 2.84
CA GLU A 58 -5.79 20.65 2.84
C GLU A 58 -6.37 21.18 1.52
N LYS A 59 -5.83 20.74 0.38
CA LYS A 59 -6.32 21.10 -0.95
C LYS A 59 -7.78 20.69 -1.16
N ILE A 60 -8.15 19.49 -0.72
CA ILE A 60 -9.53 18.98 -0.76
C ILE A 60 -10.44 19.87 0.11
N ARG A 61 -10.07 20.14 1.37
CA ARG A 61 -10.84 21.04 2.26
C ARG A 61 -11.08 22.41 1.66
N LYS A 62 -10.04 22.99 1.05
CA LYS A 62 -10.07 24.29 0.38
C LYS A 62 -10.75 24.25 -0.98
N ARG A 63 -11.27 23.09 -1.41
CA ARG A 63 -11.93 22.84 -2.70
C ARG A 63 -11.04 23.18 -3.91
N GLN A 64 -9.72 23.10 -3.73
CA GLN A 64 -8.74 23.33 -4.80
C GLN A 64 -8.61 22.12 -5.72
N ILE A 65 -8.94 20.93 -5.20
CA ILE A 65 -9.00 19.69 -5.94
C ILE A 65 -10.21 18.89 -5.46
N LYS A 66 -10.85 18.16 -6.37
CA LYS A 66 -11.97 17.28 -6.03
C LYS A 66 -11.48 15.95 -5.47
N CYS A 67 -12.15 15.43 -4.45
CA CYS A 67 -11.89 14.11 -3.88
C CYS A 67 -12.06 13.02 -4.95
N GLU A 68 -13.06 13.13 -5.83
CA GLU A 68 -13.25 12.21 -6.95
C GLU A 68 -12.04 12.18 -7.90
N GLU A 69 -11.46 13.34 -8.21
CA GLU A 69 -10.29 13.46 -9.08
C GLU A 69 -9.07 12.76 -8.47
N VAL A 70 -8.84 13.01 -7.18
CA VAL A 70 -7.79 12.34 -6.41
C VAL A 70 -7.97 10.82 -6.43
N MET A 71 -9.18 10.33 -6.13
CA MET A 71 -9.43 8.89 -6.11
C MET A 71 -9.21 8.25 -7.49
N ASN A 72 -9.63 8.91 -8.57
CA ASN A 72 -9.38 8.45 -9.94
C ASN A 72 -7.88 8.35 -10.27
N ALA A 73 -7.08 9.33 -9.85
CA ALA A 73 -5.62 9.30 -10.04
C ALA A 73 -4.98 8.06 -9.37
N TYR A 74 -5.38 7.78 -8.11
CA TYR A 74 -4.89 6.61 -7.37
C TYR A 74 -5.35 5.29 -7.99
N ILE A 75 -6.62 5.18 -8.43
CA ILE A 75 -7.14 3.98 -9.11
C ILE A 75 -6.38 3.73 -10.40
N LYS A 76 -6.15 4.78 -11.21
CA LYS A 76 -5.38 4.68 -12.45
C LYS A 76 -3.97 4.16 -12.18
N ARG A 77 -3.30 4.69 -11.16
CA ARG A 77 -1.96 4.23 -10.77
C ARG A 77 -1.98 2.78 -10.31
N ALA A 78 -2.92 2.43 -9.41
CA ALA A 78 -3.07 1.08 -8.88
C ALA A 78 -3.24 0.05 -10.00
N LYS A 79 -4.14 0.31 -10.96
CA LYS A 79 -4.36 -0.54 -12.14
C LYS A 79 -3.12 -0.65 -13.03
N SER A 80 -2.36 0.44 -13.22
CA SER A 80 -1.15 0.43 -14.05
C SER A 80 0.00 -0.39 -13.45
N VAL A 81 0.11 -0.43 -12.12
CA VAL A 81 1.23 -1.06 -11.40
C VAL A 81 0.91 -2.50 -10.99
N HIS A 82 -0.36 -2.84 -10.79
CA HIS A 82 -0.78 -4.17 -10.33
C HIS A 82 -0.21 -5.34 -11.15
N PRO A 83 -0.17 -5.33 -12.50
CA PRO A 83 0.42 -6.43 -13.28
C PRO A 83 1.91 -6.69 -13.03
N TYR A 84 2.60 -5.74 -12.40
CA TYR A 84 4.04 -5.82 -12.13
C TYR A 84 4.33 -6.39 -10.75
N ILE A 85 3.51 -6.08 -9.75
CA ILE A 85 3.79 -6.40 -8.33
C ILE A 85 2.66 -7.15 -7.62
N ASN A 86 1.52 -7.36 -8.28
CA ASN A 86 0.33 -7.99 -7.72
C ASN A 86 -0.09 -7.36 -6.37
N ALA A 87 -0.25 -6.02 -6.36
CA ALA A 87 -0.26 -5.20 -5.14
C ALA A 87 -1.47 -5.38 -4.21
N PHE A 88 -2.61 -5.86 -4.73
CA PHE A 88 -3.86 -5.90 -4.00
C PHE A 88 -4.60 -7.20 -4.32
N VAL A 89 -5.27 -7.75 -3.31
CA VAL A 89 -6.06 -8.99 -3.42
C VAL A 89 -7.51 -8.66 -3.79
N ASP A 90 -8.05 -7.60 -3.18
CA ASP A 90 -9.43 -7.15 -3.40
C ASP A 90 -9.47 -5.64 -3.71
N GLN A 91 -10.51 -5.23 -4.44
CA GLN A 91 -10.71 -3.88 -4.94
C GLN A 91 -12.06 -3.34 -4.44
N ARG A 92 -12.06 -2.14 -3.84
CA ARG A 92 -13.24 -1.33 -3.51
C ARG A 92 -13.31 -0.06 -4.37
N PHE A 93 -12.88 -0.14 -5.63
CA PHE A 93 -12.71 1.06 -6.45
C PHE A 93 -14.01 1.80 -6.72
N GLU A 94 -15.11 1.06 -6.95
CA GLU A 94 -16.41 1.67 -7.21
C GLU A 94 -17.00 2.32 -5.96
N GLU A 95 -16.93 1.64 -4.81
CA GLU A 95 -17.39 2.19 -3.55
C GLU A 95 -16.53 3.39 -3.13
N ALA A 96 -15.21 3.31 -3.24
CA ALA A 96 -14.33 4.43 -2.94
C ALA A 96 -14.60 5.66 -3.81
N LEU A 97 -14.99 5.48 -5.08
CA LEU A 97 -15.42 6.59 -5.94
C LEU A 97 -16.76 7.17 -5.51
N LYS A 98 -17.69 6.35 -5.00
CA LYS A 98 -18.95 6.86 -4.42
C LYS A 98 -18.68 7.65 -3.15
N ASP A 99 -17.86 7.11 -2.24
CA ASP A 99 -17.44 7.77 -1.00
C ASP A 99 -16.77 9.13 -1.32
N ALA A 100 -15.90 9.18 -2.33
CA ALA A 100 -15.24 10.40 -2.77
C ALA A 100 -16.23 11.47 -3.29
N LYS A 101 -17.24 11.06 -4.07
CA LYS A 101 -18.32 11.96 -4.54
C LYS A 101 -19.16 12.50 -3.40
N GLU A 102 -19.40 11.70 -2.37
CA GLU A 102 -20.13 12.14 -1.18
C GLU A 102 -19.34 13.17 -0.38
N VAL A 103 -18.02 12.99 -0.26
CA VAL A 103 -17.13 13.99 0.33
C VAL A 103 -17.18 15.31 -0.45
N ASP A 104 -17.11 15.25 -1.78
CA ASP A 104 -17.21 16.45 -2.62
C ASP A 104 -18.56 17.17 -2.41
N LYS A 105 -19.68 16.44 -2.37
CA LYS A 105 -21.01 16.99 -2.06
C LYS A 105 -21.09 17.61 -0.68
N PHE A 106 -20.50 16.97 0.33
CA PHE A 106 -20.43 17.50 1.70
C PHE A 106 -19.61 18.80 1.77
N LEU A 107 -18.53 18.90 1.00
CA LEU A 107 -17.75 20.13 0.90
C LEU A 107 -18.54 21.22 0.17
N GLU A 108 -19.29 20.88 -0.88
CA GLU A 108 -20.15 21.81 -1.62
C GLU A 108 -21.33 22.32 -0.77
N SER A 109 -21.87 21.51 0.15
CA SER A 109 -22.99 21.93 1.02
C SER A 109 -22.60 23.00 2.04
N GLY A 110 -21.30 23.20 2.30
CA GLY A 110 -20.80 24.24 3.21
C GLY A 110 -21.23 24.05 4.67
N THR A 111 -21.67 22.85 5.06
CA THR A 111 -22.24 22.57 6.39
C THR A 111 -21.25 22.72 7.53
N LYS A 112 -19.94 22.55 7.27
CA LYS A 112 -18.86 22.79 8.23
C LYS A 112 -17.84 23.77 7.68
N SER A 113 -17.26 24.58 8.56
CA SER A 113 -16.14 25.46 8.18
C SER A 113 -14.87 24.65 7.92
N GLU A 114 -13.94 25.21 7.14
CA GLU A 114 -12.64 24.57 6.87
C GLU A 114 -11.88 24.26 8.17
N LYS A 115 -11.99 25.11 9.19
CA LYS A 115 -11.35 24.91 10.51
C LYS A 115 -11.96 23.74 11.26
N ASP A 116 -13.29 23.60 11.22
CA ASP A 116 -13.99 22.48 11.86
C ASP A 116 -13.65 21.16 11.18
N ILE A 117 -13.60 21.14 9.84
CA ILE A 117 -13.18 19.96 9.08
C ILE A 117 -11.72 19.61 9.39
N ALA A 118 -10.83 20.59 9.49
CA ALA A 118 -9.43 20.35 9.83
C ALA A 118 -9.24 19.72 11.22
N ARG A 119 -10.09 20.09 12.18
CA ARG A 119 -10.08 19.55 13.53
C ARG A 119 -10.73 18.18 13.63
N ASP A 120 -11.94 18.04 13.08
CA ASP A 120 -12.78 16.86 13.27
C ASP A 120 -12.40 15.71 12.30
N THR A 121 -12.04 16.05 11.06
CA THR A 121 -11.72 15.10 9.99
C THR A 121 -10.45 15.52 9.23
N PRO A 122 -9.28 15.46 9.89
CA PRO A 122 -8.04 16.03 9.35
C PRO A 122 -7.61 15.45 7.99
N LEU A 123 -7.94 14.17 7.73
CA LEU A 123 -7.63 13.43 6.51
C LEU A 123 -8.85 13.21 5.59
N LEU A 124 -9.88 14.06 5.68
CA LEU A 124 -11.07 13.95 4.84
C LEU A 124 -10.69 13.88 3.34
N GLY A 125 -11.16 12.83 2.67
CA GLY A 125 -10.96 12.61 1.23
C GLY A 125 -9.60 12.05 0.82
N VAL A 126 -8.69 11.76 1.77
CA VAL A 126 -7.40 11.14 1.47
C VAL A 126 -7.59 9.63 1.21
N PRO A 127 -7.18 9.11 0.03
CA PRO A 127 -7.24 7.67 -0.24
C PRO A 127 -6.30 6.87 0.66
N PHE A 128 -6.76 5.71 1.13
CA PHE A 128 -5.92 4.77 1.87
C PHE A 128 -6.27 3.32 1.52
N SER A 129 -5.36 2.42 1.82
CA SER A 129 -5.54 0.97 1.70
C SER A 129 -5.36 0.31 3.06
N CYS A 130 -6.13 -0.75 3.32
CA CYS A 130 -5.95 -1.60 4.50
C CYS A 130 -5.35 -2.94 4.10
N LYS A 131 -4.64 -3.56 5.05
CA LYS A 131 -4.25 -4.96 4.93
C LYS A 131 -5.51 -5.83 5.02
N GLU A 132 -5.58 -6.88 4.19
CA GLU A 132 -6.71 -7.83 4.13
C GLU A 132 -7.09 -8.40 5.51
N THR A 133 -6.11 -8.59 6.41
CA THR A 133 -6.36 -9.09 7.77
C THR A 133 -7.23 -8.16 8.63
N ILE A 134 -7.59 -6.97 8.14
CA ILE A 134 -8.46 -6.00 8.78
C ILE A 134 -9.85 -6.14 8.15
N GLY A 135 -10.85 -6.49 8.95
CA GLY A 135 -12.23 -6.61 8.48
C GLY A 135 -12.77 -5.28 7.98
N VAL A 136 -13.36 -5.29 6.79
CA VAL A 136 -14.04 -4.14 6.17
C VAL A 136 -15.47 -4.55 5.86
N THR A 137 -16.44 -3.70 6.21
CA THR A 137 -17.85 -3.98 5.94
C THR A 137 -18.08 -4.30 4.46
N GLY A 138 -18.77 -5.41 4.20
CA GLY A 138 -19.07 -5.88 2.84
C GLY A 138 -17.92 -6.65 2.18
N LYS A 139 -16.81 -6.91 2.88
CA LYS A 139 -15.68 -7.74 2.42
C LYS A 139 -15.48 -8.95 3.33
N SER A 140 -15.02 -10.05 2.72
CA SER A 140 -14.85 -11.37 3.35
C SER A 140 -13.57 -11.45 4.19
#